data_AF-A0A9Q3J4Q9-F1
#
_entry.id   AF-A0A9Q3J4Q9-F1
#
_cell.length_a   1.000
_cell.length_b   1.000
_cell.length_c   1.000
_cell.angle_alpha   90.00
_cell.angle_beta   90.00
_cell.angle_gamma   90.00
#
_symmetry.space_group_name_H-M   'P 1'
#
loop_
_entity.id
_entity.type
_entity.pdbx_description
1 polymer ?
#
loop_
_entity_poly.entity_id
_entity_poly.type
_entity_poly.pdbx_seq_one_letter_code
_entity_poly.pdbx_strand_id
1 'polypeptide(L)'
;MPQDKKQIQSFLGFAGYYRQHIEDFASIARSLYKLCDKNTVLEMTVDRVNAFESLRETLTTAPLLLIPDFEFPFKLYIDASGDALVSAPHQVQIINDKLVEAPICFISRQIKPAEARYGASQMECLCLVWALEKLNYFLEGWVFEVITDCTVVKSLLNMQTPIRHMLRWQIAIEEYMGNMAIAHKDWNVHKNADGLSRWPLPNDIDNPAYVPKEASPQIPIEGISVADLSTTFFEEVRNSYTQDRNCRILCQSLNKYCKDNSLIHALDEVWKRSYDEGRFHLLDGII
;
A
#
# COMPACT_ATOMS: atom_id res chain seq x y z
N MET A 1 -10.73 5.86 19.05
CA MET A 1 -10.62 7.18 18.38
C MET A 1 -9.41 7.91 18.95
N PRO A 2 -8.59 8.55 18.10
CA PRO A 2 -7.41 9.28 18.54
C PRO A 2 -7.81 10.52 19.36
N GLN A 3 -7.15 10.72 20.49
CA GLN A 3 -7.41 11.79 21.46
C GLN A 3 -6.47 12.99 21.28
N ASP A 4 -5.32 12.79 20.63
CA ASP A 4 -4.28 13.80 20.46
C ASP A 4 -3.75 13.86 19.01
N LYS A 5 -3.21 15.02 18.63
CA LYS A 5 -2.56 15.22 17.32
C LYS A 5 -1.45 14.19 17.06
N LYS A 6 -0.69 13.79 18.08
CA LYS A 6 0.35 12.75 17.96
C LYS A 6 -0.24 11.39 17.57
N GLN A 7 -1.39 11.02 18.13
CA GLN A 7 -2.06 9.76 17.83
C GLN A 7 -2.60 9.77 16.39
N ILE A 8 -3.13 10.90 15.92
CA ILE A 8 -3.54 11.05 14.52
C ILE A 8 -2.35 10.93 13.57
N GLN A 9 -1.24 11.61 13.88
CA GLN A 9 -0.02 11.52 13.08
C GLN A 9 0.55 10.10 13.04
N SER A 10 0.56 9.40 14.16
CA SER A 10 0.99 8.00 14.25
C SER A 10 0.07 7.07 13.44
N PHE A 11 -1.25 7.25 13.56
CA PHE A 11 -2.23 6.49 12.78
C PHE A 11 -2.08 6.74 11.28
N LEU A 12 -1.98 8.00 10.85
CA LEU A 12 -1.78 8.36 9.45
C LEU A 12 -0.42 7.89 8.92
N GLY A 13 0.61 7.80 9.76
CA GLY A 13 1.88 7.19 9.42
C GLY A 13 1.74 5.69 9.15
N PHE A 14 1.03 4.98 10.02
CA PHE A 14 0.71 3.56 9.85
C PHE A 14 -0.17 3.30 8.62
N ALA A 15 -1.29 4.01 8.49
CA ALA A 15 -2.19 3.89 7.35
C ALA A 15 -1.47 4.29 6.04
N GLY A 16 -0.58 5.28 6.12
CA GLY A 16 0.26 5.73 5.01
C GLY A 16 1.26 4.68 4.53
N TYR A 17 1.70 3.75 5.38
CA TYR A 17 2.53 2.61 4.98
C TYR A 17 1.75 1.68 4.03
N TYR A 18 0.47 1.42 4.34
CA TYR A 18 -0.41 0.57 3.54
C TYR A 18 -1.20 1.33 2.45
N ARG A 19 -0.84 2.59 2.16
CA ARG A 19 -1.56 3.43 1.18
C ARG A 19 -1.71 2.78 -0.20
N GLN A 20 -0.79 1.88 -0.58
CA GLN A 20 -0.83 1.15 -1.86
C GLN A 20 -1.92 0.08 -1.93
N HIS A 21 -2.50 -0.30 -0.79
CA HIS A 21 -3.60 -1.24 -0.67
C HIS A 21 -4.95 -0.53 -0.51
N ILE A 22 -4.97 0.80 -0.45
CA ILE A 22 -6.18 1.57 -0.15
C ILE A 22 -6.52 2.43 -1.37
N GLU A 23 -7.62 2.10 -2.03
CA GLU A 23 -8.21 2.94 -3.05
C GLU A 23 -8.59 4.31 -2.47
N ASP A 24 -8.36 5.39 -3.24
CA ASP A 24 -8.69 6.76 -2.83
C ASP A 24 -8.13 7.26 -1.49
N PHE A 25 -7.05 6.65 -0.99
CA PHE A 25 -6.43 7.00 0.29
C PHE A 25 -6.25 8.51 0.49
N ALA A 26 -5.77 9.24 -0.53
CA ALA A 26 -5.54 10.67 -0.44
C ALA A 26 -6.81 11.49 -0.21
N SER A 27 -7.96 11.03 -0.73
CA SER A 27 -9.26 11.67 -0.56
C SER A 27 -9.79 11.40 0.85
N ILE A 28 -9.80 10.13 1.27
CA ILE A 28 -10.28 9.71 2.60
C ILE A 28 -9.45 10.38 3.70
N ALA A 29 -8.12 10.32 3.59
CA ALA A 29 -7.22 10.87 4.60
C ALA A 29 -7.15 12.41 4.62
N ARG A 30 -7.75 13.13 3.65
CA ARG A 30 -7.63 14.60 3.54
C ARG A 30 -8.11 15.33 4.78
N SER A 31 -9.28 14.97 5.29
CA SER A 31 -9.87 15.61 6.48
C SER A 31 -9.01 15.40 7.73
N LEU A 32 -8.32 14.26 7.81
CA LEU A 32 -7.42 13.87 8.89
C LEU A 32 -6.05 14.55 8.77
N TYR A 33 -5.47 14.65 7.57
CA TYR A 33 -4.21 15.39 7.37
C TYR A 33 -4.35 16.87 7.75
N LYS A 34 -5.51 17.50 7.55
CA LYS A 34 -5.78 18.87 8.03
C LYS A 34 -5.67 19.02 9.55
N LEU A 35 -5.90 17.97 10.33
CA LEU A 35 -5.73 18.00 11.80
C LEU A 35 -4.26 18.03 12.22
N CYS A 36 -3.35 17.58 11.36
CA CYS A 36 -1.91 17.59 11.60
C CYS A 36 -1.31 19.00 11.49
N ASP A 37 -2.03 19.96 10.91
CA ASP A 37 -1.58 21.35 10.82
C ASP A 37 -1.50 22.02 12.20
N LYS A 38 -0.51 22.90 12.35
CA LYS A 38 -0.25 23.63 13.60
C LYS A 38 -1.42 24.51 13.99
N ASN A 39 -2.10 25.10 13.01
CA ASN A 39 -3.15 26.10 13.20
C ASN A 39 -4.56 25.49 13.32
N THR A 40 -4.71 24.18 13.11
CA THR A 40 -6.03 23.53 13.13
C THR A 40 -6.36 23.04 14.53
N VAL A 41 -7.57 23.34 15.02
CA VAL A 41 -8.10 22.80 16.27
C VAL A 41 -8.40 21.31 16.08
N LEU A 42 -8.05 20.50 17.07
CA LEU A 42 -8.34 19.08 17.07
C LEU A 42 -9.83 18.87 17.36
N GLU A 43 -10.63 18.75 16.31
CA GLU A 43 -12.07 18.52 16.40
C GLU A 43 -12.45 17.33 15.51
N MET A 44 -12.99 16.26 16.09
CA MET A 44 -13.48 15.10 15.33
C MET A 44 -14.91 15.35 14.88
N THR A 45 -15.06 16.10 13.78
CA THR A 45 -16.35 16.26 13.09
C THR A 45 -16.83 14.93 12.52
N VAL A 46 -18.12 14.83 12.17
CA VAL A 46 -18.71 13.62 11.57
C VAL A 46 -17.90 13.13 10.37
N ASP A 47 -17.49 14.03 9.48
CA ASP A 47 -16.66 13.68 8.31
C ASP A 47 -15.30 13.08 8.68
N ARG A 48 -14.67 13.58 9.75
CA ARG A 48 -13.37 13.09 10.24
C ARG A 48 -13.49 11.75 10.94
N VAL A 49 -14.59 11.53 11.66
CA VAL A 49 -14.93 10.23 12.26
C VAL A 49 -15.14 9.20 11.16
N ASN A 50 -15.96 9.52 10.15
CA ASN A 50 -16.22 8.63 9.02
C ASN A 50 -14.94 8.31 8.25
N ALA A 51 -14.08 9.30 7.99
CA ALA A 51 -12.79 9.08 7.34
C ALA A 51 -11.86 8.15 8.17
N PHE A 52 -11.84 8.31 9.49
CA PHE A 52 -11.04 7.44 10.37
C PHE A 52 -11.57 6.01 10.37
N GLU A 53 -12.89 5.82 10.47
CA GLU A 53 -13.50 4.49 10.46
C GLU A 53 -13.36 3.80 9.11
N SER A 54 -13.55 4.54 8.02
CA SER A 54 -13.34 4.04 6.66
C SER A 54 -11.90 3.55 6.47
N LEU A 55 -10.88 4.34 6.85
CA LEU A 55 -9.49 3.88 6.78
C LEU A 55 -9.24 2.64 7.65
N ARG A 56 -9.82 2.58 8.86
CA ARG A 56 -9.67 1.41 9.73
C ARG A 56 -10.29 0.18 9.09
N GLU A 57 -11.48 0.31 8.52
CA GLU A 57 -12.17 -0.78 7.83
C GLU A 57 -11.34 -1.25 6.64
N THR A 58 -10.92 -0.35 5.74
CA THR A 58 -10.12 -0.72 4.57
C THR A 58 -8.78 -1.35 4.93
N LEU A 59 -8.13 -0.91 6.02
CA LEU A 59 -6.91 -1.55 6.52
C LEU A 59 -7.15 -2.98 7.03
N THR A 60 -8.34 -3.27 7.53
CA THR A 60 -8.72 -4.62 8.00
C THR A 60 -9.32 -5.50 6.90
N THR A 61 -9.89 -4.90 5.86
CA THR A 61 -10.56 -5.60 4.74
C THR A 61 -9.82 -5.39 3.43
N ALA A 62 -8.49 -5.27 3.49
CA ALA A 62 -7.68 -4.82 2.36
C ALA A 62 -7.98 -5.62 1.08
N PRO A 63 -8.15 -4.95 -0.07
CA PRO A 63 -8.42 -5.62 -1.34
C PRO A 63 -7.28 -6.55 -1.72
N LEU A 64 -7.62 -7.64 -2.41
CA LEU A 64 -6.65 -8.53 -3.05
C LEU A 64 -5.89 -7.75 -4.13
N LEU A 65 -4.62 -7.44 -3.85
CA LEU A 65 -3.70 -6.95 -4.86
C LEU A 65 -3.07 -8.12 -5.60
N LEU A 66 -2.87 -7.96 -6.91
CA LEU A 66 -2.13 -8.93 -7.72
C LEU A 66 -0.63 -8.69 -7.62
N ILE A 67 0.12 -9.80 -7.67
CA ILE A 67 1.55 -9.75 -7.94
C ILE A 67 1.70 -9.46 -9.45
N PRO A 68 2.48 -8.44 -9.85
CA PRO A 68 2.62 -8.10 -11.26
C PRO A 68 3.32 -9.22 -12.02
N ASP A 69 2.73 -9.62 -13.14
CA ASP A 69 3.31 -10.56 -14.09
C ASP A 69 3.62 -9.83 -15.39
N PHE A 70 4.90 -9.57 -15.65
CA PHE A 70 5.32 -8.76 -16.78
C PHE A 70 5.06 -9.41 -18.15
N GLU A 71 4.69 -10.69 -18.21
CA GLU A 71 4.29 -11.32 -19.48
C GLU A 71 2.94 -10.81 -20.00
N PHE A 72 2.11 -10.24 -19.13
CA PHE A 72 0.79 -9.73 -19.47
C PHE A 72 0.76 -8.19 -19.52
N PRO A 73 -0.03 -7.59 -20.42
CA PRO A 73 -0.14 -6.14 -20.51
C PRO A 73 -0.82 -5.54 -19.27
N PHE A 74 -0.40 -4.33 -18.89
CA PHE A 74 -1.02 -3.59 -17.80
C PHE A 74 -2.20 -2.74 -18.31
N LYS A 75 -3.17 -2.51 -17.43
CA LYS A 75 -4.25 -1.53 -17.61
C LYS A 75 -4.11 -0.43 -16.58
N LEU A 76 -3.73 0.76 -17.01
CA LEU A 76 -3.55 1.91 -16.12
C LEU A 76 -4.86 2.70 -16.05
N TYR A 77 -5.59 2.54 -14.96
CA TYR A 77 -6.74 3.41 -14.67
C TYR A 77 -6.23 4.73 -14.10
N ILE A 78 -6.77 5.83 -14.61
CA ILE A 78 -6.52 7.18 -14.08
C ILE A 78 -7.86 7.87 -13.81
N ASP A 79 -7.92 8.59 -12.70
CA ASP A 79 -9.03 9.46 -12.38
C ASP A 79 -8.53 10.71 -11.64
N ALA A 80 -9.11 11.86 -11.97
CA ALA A 80 -8.79 13.12 -11.34
C ALA A 80 -10.07 13.81 -10.89
N SER A 81 -10.21 13.95 -9.58
CA SER A 81 -11.26 14.77 -8.98
C SER A 81 -10.75 16.20 -8.78
N GLY A 82 -11.63 17.12 -8.35
CA GLY A 82 -11.21 18.46 -7.90
C GLY A 82 -10.34 18.45 -6.63
N ASP A 83 -10.15 17.28 -6.04
CA ASP A 83 -9.64 17.09 -4.70
C ASP A 83 -8.35 16.24 -4.66
N ALA A 84 -8.31 15.13 -5.42
CA ALA A 84 -7.18 14.21 -5.51
C ALA A 84 -6.97 13.68 -6.93
N LEU A 85 -5.72 13.28 -7.19
CA LEU A 85 -5.32 12.46 -8.33
C LEU A 85 -5.24 11.02 -7.87
N VAL A 86 -5.78 10.09 -8.67
CA VAL A 86 -5.81 8.67 -8.36
C VAL A 86 -5.43 7.89 -9.60
N SER A 87 -4.65 6.83 -9.42
CA SER A 87 -4.37 5.88 -10.48
C SER A 87 -4.14 4.49 -9.90
N ALA A 88 -4.50 3.48 -10.67
CA ALA A 88 -4.30 2.09 -10.30
C ALA A 88 -3.86 1.30 -11.55
N PRO A 89 -2.64 0.72 -11.56
CA PRO A 89 -2.28 -0.31 -12.53
C PRO A 89 -3.01 -1.60 -12.18
N HIS A 90 -3.77 -2.11 -13.13
CA HIS A 90 -4.50 -3.37 -13.07
C HIS A 90 -3.86 -4.37 -14.02
N GLN A 91 -4.07 -5.64 -13.73
CA GLN A 91 -3.72 -6.71 -14.63
C GLN A 91 -4.82 -7.77 -14.65
N VAL A 92 -4.93 -8.42 -15.80
CA VAL A 92 -5.85 -9.52 -16.01
C VAL A 92 -5.06 -10.81 -15.87
N GLN A 93 -5.31 -11.58 -14.81
CA GLN A 93 -4.63 -12.85 -14.54
C GLN A 93 -5.64 -13.99 -14.38
N ILE A 94 -5.19 -15.22 -14.62
CA ILE A 94 -6.00 -16.42 -14.39
C ILE A 94 -5.75 -16.89 -12.95
N ILE A 95 -6.76 -16.79 -12.11
CA ILE A 95 -6.73 -17.25 -10.72
C ILE A 95 -7.83 -18.29 -10.56
N ASN A 96 -7.46 -19.51 -10.17
CA ASN A 96 -8.40 -20.64 -10.02
C ASN A 96 -9.26 -20.85 -11.29
N ASP A 97 -8.61 -20.92 -12.46
CA ASP A 97 -9.23 -21.09 -13.79
C ASP A 97 -10.21 -19.99 -14.21
N LYS A 98 -10.21 -18.85 -13.51
CA LYS A 98 -11.04 -17.68 -13.85
C LYS A 98 -10.17 -16.49 -14.19
N LEU A 99 -10.56 -15.79 -15.26
CA LEU A 99 -9.95 -14.54 -15.65
C LEU A 99 -10.45 -13.44 -14.72
N VAL A 100 -9.54 -12.92 -13.89
CA VAL A 100 -9.82 -11.89 -12.89
C VAL A 100 -8.97 -10.66 -13.22
N GLU A 101 -9.62 -9.52 -13.37
CA GLU A 101 -8.94 -8.23 -13.41
C GLU A 101 -8.85 -7.68 -11.99
N ALA A 102 -7.63 -7.45 -11.50
CA ALA A 102 -7.43 -6.89 -10.18
C ALA A 102 -6.26 -5.88 -10.16
N PRO A 103 -6.29 -4.91 -9.22
CA PRO A 103 -5.25 -3.91 -9.06
C PRO A 103 -3.95 -4.55 -8.57
N ILE A 104 -2.81 -4.04 -9.02
CA ILE A 104 -1.48 -4.36 -8.48
C ILE A 104 -1.16 -3.44 -7.30
N CYS A 105 -1.50 -2.17 -7.44
CA CYS A 105 -1.42 -1.20 -6.36
C CYS A 105 -2.35 -0.01 -6.64
N PHE A 106 -2.63 0.75 -5.60
CA PHE A 106 -3.31 2.02 -5.69
C PHE A 106 -2.33 3.15 -5.43
N ILE A 107 -2.33 4.17 -6.28
CA ILE A 107 -1.62 5.41 -6.00
C ILE A 107 -2.61 6.56 -5.94
N SER A 108 -2.50 7.37 -4.90
CA SER A 108 -3.26 8.60 -4.79
C SER A 108 -2.42 9.73 -4.22
N ARG A 109 -2.77 10.96 -4.58
CA ARG A 109 -2.14 12.18 -4.08
C ARG A 109 -3.15 13.32 -4.05
N GLN A 110 -3.07 14.16 -3.01
CA GLN A 110 -3.82 15.40 -2.97
C GLN A 110 -3.30 16.41 -4.00
N ILE A 111 -4.22 17.24 -4.49
CA ILE A 111 -3.92 18.29 -5.46
C ILE A 111 -3.20 19.45 -4.78
N LYS A 112 -2.19 20.00 -5.45
CA LYS A 112 -1.48 21.18 -4.95
C LYS A 112 -2.31 22.44 -5.18
N PRO A 113 -2.14 23.50 -4.37
CA PRO A 113 -2.88 24.75 -4.55
C PRO A 113 -2.74 25.40 -5.93
N ALA A 114 -1.63 25.17 -6.63
CA ALA A 114 -1.42 25.64 -8.00
C ALA A 114 -2.19 24.81 -9.04
N GLU A 115 -2.31 23.50 -8.79
CA GLU A 115 -3.01 22.53 -9.66
C GLU A 115 -4.53 22.68 -9.52
N ALA A 116 -5.03 23.11 -8.35
CA ALA A 116 -6.44 23.35 -8.10
C ALA A 116 -7.10 24.42 -9.00
N ARG A 117 -6.30 25.17 -9.78
CA ARG A 117 -6.78 26.15 -10.77
C ARG A 117 -6.97 25.57 -12.17
N TYR A 118 -6.55 24.33 -12.39
CA TYR A 118 -6.69 23.66 -13.67
C TYR A 118 -8.15 23.22 -13.89
N GLY A 119 -8.57 23.24 -15.15
CA GLY A 119 -9.86 22.67 -15.53
C GLY A 119 -9.84 21.13 -15.42
N ALA A 120 -11.02 20.51 -15.34
CA ALA A 120 -11.15 19.05 -15.19
C ALA A 120 -10.30 18.26 -16.21
N SER A 121 -10.33 18.65 -17.48
CA SER A 121 -9.52 17.99 -18.52
C SER A 121 -8.02 18.12 -18.32
N GLN A 122 -7.56 19.27 -17.80
CA GLN A 122 -6.13 19.48 -17.47
C GLN A 122 -5.73 18.67 -16.24
N MET A 123 -6.65 18.50 -15.28
CA MET A 123 -6.44 17.68 -14.09
C MET A 123 -6.24 16.21 -14.44
N GLU A 124 -7.01 15.68 -15.39
CA GLU A 124 -6.81 14.31 -15.87
C GLU A 124 -5.51 14.12 -16.64
N CYS A 125 -5.13 15.08 -17.48
CA CYS A 125 -3.83 15.05 -18.15
C CYS A 125 -2.68 15.08 -17.13
N LEU A 126 -2.81 15.91 -16.09
CA LEU A 126 -1.86 15.95 -14.98
C LEU A 126 -1.84 14.61 -14.22
N CYS A 127 -2.98 13.96 -14.05
CA CYS A 127 -3.08 12.65 -13.43
C CYS A 127 -2.30 11.59 -14.20
N LEU A 128 -2.46 11.57 -15.53
CA LEU A 128 -1.70 10.66 -16.39
C LEU A 128 -0.18 10.88 -16.24
N VAL A 129 0.29 12.12 -16.40
CA VAL A 129 1.72 12.44 -16.30
C VAL A 129 2.27 12.03 -14.94
N TRP A 130 1.54 12.33 -13.87
CA TRP A 130 1.93 11.96 -12.52
C TRP A 130 1.95 10.43 -12.31
N ALA A 131 0.98 9.71 -12.86
CA ALA A 131 0.91 8.25 -12.78
C ALA A 131 2.06 7.59 -13.54
N LEU A 132 2.39 8.07 -14.75
CA LEU A 132 3.54 7.61 -15.54
C LEU A 132 4.85 7.83 -14.79
N GLU A 133 5.08 9.04 -14.25
CA GLU A 133 6.27 9.32 -13.45
C GLU A 133 6.37 8.43 -12.20
N LYS A 134 5.23 8.16 -11.54
CA LYS A 134 5.21 7.38 -10.30
C LYS A 134 5.29 5.88 -10.51
N LEU A 135 4.73 5.36 -11.59
CA LEU A 135 4.67 3.93 -11.90
C LEU A 135 5.66 3.54 -13.00
N ASN A 136 6.63 4.42 -13.30
CA ASN A 136 7.68 4.18 -14.27
C ASN A 136 8.30 2.77 -14.09
N TYR A 137 8.63 2.39 -12.85
CA TYR A 137 9.20 1.08 -12.53
C TYR A 137 8.33 -0.14 -12.89
N PHE A 138 7.03 0.03 -13.17
CA PHE A 138 6.15 -1.01 -13.70
C PHE A 138 5.91 -0.87 -15.21
N LEU A 139 5.81 0.37 -15.71
CA LEU A 139 5.34 0.66 -17.06
C LEU A 139 6.47 0.78 -18.09
N GLU A 140 7.69 1.08 -17.65
CA GLU A 140 8.83 1.23 -18.54
C GLU A 140 9.16 -0.09 -19.26
N GLY A 141 9.21 -0.04 -20.59
CA GLY A 141 9.52 -1.18 -21.44
C GLY A 141 8.37 -2.17 -21.68
N TRP A 142 7.24 -2.02 -21.00
CA TRP A 142 6.09 -2.94 -21.12
C TRP A 142 4.92 -2.30 -21.86
N VAL A 143 4.06 -3.15 -22.43
CA VAL A 143 2.85 -2.70 -23.12
C VAL A 143 1.74 -2.47 -22.11
N PHE A 144 1.09 -1.31 -22.19
CA PHE A 144 -0.03 -0.99 -21.30
C PHE A 144 -1.10 -0.14 -21.98
N GLU A 145 -2.31 -0.22 -21.44
CA GLU A 145 -3.46 0.54 -21.88
C GLU A 145 -3.89 1.52 -20.79
N VAL A 146 -3.91 2.81 -21.09
CA VAL A 146 -4.44 3.86 -20.21
C VAL A 146 -5.94 3.93 -20.40
N ILE A 147 -6.69 3.80 -19.30
CA ILE A 147 -8.14 3.88 -19.26
C ILE A 147 -8.54 5.16 -18.53
N THR A 148 -9.26 6.03 -19.24
CA THR A 148 -9.74 7.34 -18.77
C THR A 148 -11.15 7.60 -19.32
N ASP A 149 -11.94 8.37 -18.57
CA ASP A 149 -13.25 8.88 -18.97
C ASP A 149 -13.17 10.19 -19.78
N CYS A 150 -11.96 10.74 -20.01
CA CYS A 150 -11.77 11.97 -20.76
C CYS A 150 -11.09 11.78 -22.10
N THR A 151 -11.81 12.17 -23.14
CA THR A 151 -11.32 12.21 -24.51
C THR A 151 -10.23 13.26 -24.72
N VAL A 152 -10.09 14.24 -23.83
CA VAL A 152 -9.09 15.33 -23.96
C VAL A 152 -7.67 14.81 -23.79
N VAL A 153 -7.45 13.72 -23.05
CA VAL A 153 -6.12 13.09 -22.94
C VAL A 153 -5.58 12.69 -24.32
N LYS A 154 -6.44 12.15 -25.18
CA LYS A 154 -6.09 11.85 -26.59
C LYS A 154 -5.87 13.12 -27.41
N SER A 155 -6.68 14.15 -27.17
CA SER A 155 -6.55 15.42 -27.89
C SER A 155 -5.26 16.16 -27.51
N LEU A 156 -4.82 16.07 -26.26
CA LEU A 156 -3.59 16.70 -25.77
C LEU A 156 -2.40 16.30 -26.62
N LEU A 157 -2.25 15.01 -26.92
CA LEU A 157 -1.13 14.50 -27.72
C LEU A 157 -1.09 15.04 -29.16
N ASN A 158 -2.25 15.44 -29.68
CA ASN A 158 -2.38 15.96 -31.05
C ASN A 158 -2.38 17.50 -31.12
N MET A 159 -2.23 18.21 -29.98
CA MET A 159 -2.23 19.68 -29.98
C MET A 159 -0.93 20.23 -30.56
N GLN A 160 -1.04 21.02 -31.63
CA GLN A 160 0.11 21.68 -32.29
C GLN A 160 0.64 22.89 -31.51
N THR A 161 -0.20 23.57 -30.72
CA THR A 161 0.15 24.79 -29.98
C THR A 161 -0.22 24.69 -28.49
N PRO A 162 0.41 23.75 -27.75
CA PRO A 162 0.18 23.59 -26.31
C PRO A 162 0.69 24.79 -25.51
N ILE A 163 0.03 25.08 -24.39
CA ILE A 163 0.55 26.01 -23.39
C ILE A 163 1.83 25.41 -22.77
N ARG A 164 2.77 26.24 -22.30
CA ARG A 164 4.11 25.81 -21.83
C ARG A 164 4.13 24.62 -20.86
N HIS A 165 3.15 24.50 -19.96
CA HIS A 165 3.08 23.36 -19.03
C HIS A 165 2.53 22.08 -19.70
N MET A 166 1.57 22.22 -20.61
CA MET A 166 1.05 21.14 -21.43
C MET A 166 2.10 20.58 -22.39
N LEU A 167 2.99 21.43 -22.92
CA LEU A 167 4.14 20.98 -23.73
C LEU A 167 5.06 20.05 -22.92
N ARG A 168 5.32 20.37 -21.65
CA ARG A 168 6.12 19.51 -20.77
C ARG A 168 5.43 18.17 -20.50
N TRP A 169 4.10 18.18 -20.40
CA TRP A 169 3.30 16.97 -20.25
C TRP A 169 3.33 16.10 -21.50
N GLN A 170 3.23 16.70 -22.69
CA GLN A 170 3.37 15.96 -23.96
C GLN A 170 4.73 15.26 -24.04
N ILE A 171 5.83 15.96 -23.79
CA ILE A 171 7.18 15.38 -23.82
C ILE A 171 7.29 14.18 -22.85
N ALA A 172 6.72 14.29 -21.65
CA ALA A 172 6.74 13.20 -20.67
C ALA A 172 5.91 11.98 -21.11
N ILE A 173 4.81 12.20 -21.85
CA ILE A 173 3.97 11.12 -22.36
C ILE A 173 4.56 10.49 -23.62
N GLU A 174 5.27 11.26 -24.45
CA GLU A 174 5.93 10.79 -25.68
C GLU A 174 6.89 9.64 -25.44
N GLU A 175 7.57 9.61 -24.29
CA GLU A 175 8.46 8.51 -23.88
C GLU A 175 7.75 7.15 -23.85
N TYR A 176 6.44 7.12 -23.56
CA TYR A 176 5.65 5.90 -23.43
C TYR A 176 4.81 5.58 -24.67
N MET A 177 4.72 6.48 -25.65
CA MET A 177 3.80 6.34 -26.78
C MET A 177 4.04 5.10 -27.65
N GLY A 178 5.25 4.54 -27.67
CA GLY A 178 5.55 3.32 -28.40
C GLY A 178 4.84 2.08 -27.84
N ASN A 179 4.61 2.05 -26.52
CA ASN A 179 4.07 0.89 -25.80
C ASN A 179 2.71 1.18 -25.13
N MET A 180 2.23 2.42 -25.20
CA MET A 180 1.02 2.89 -24.54
C MET A 180 -0.14 3.04 -25.54
N ALA A 181 -1.26 2.37 -25.26
CA ALA A 181 -2.54 2.65 -25.89
C ALA A 181 -3.41 3.49 -24.96
N ILE A 182 -4.23 4.40 -25.50
CA ILE A 182 -5.21 5.15 -24.71
C ILE A 182 -6.61 4.67 -25.10
N ALA A 183 -7.29 4.03 -24.15
CA ALA A 183 -8.70 3.68 -24.24
C ALA A 183 -9.54 4.73 -23.52
N HIS A 184 -10.53 5.26 -24.25
CA HIS A 184 -11.59 6.03 -23.61
C HIS A 184 -12.72 5.04 -23.33
N LYS A 185 -13.13 4.94 -22.07
CA LYS A 185 -14.19 4.03 -21.66
C LYS A 185 -15.35 4.86 -21.14
N ASP A 186 -16.47 4.83 -21.86
CA ASP A 186 -17.67 5.56 -21.47
C ASP A 186 -18.18 5.10 -20.10
N TRP A 187 -18.55 6.08 -19.29
CA TRP A 187 -19.07 5.97 -17.95
C TRP A 187 -20.20 4.94 -17.74
N ASN A 188 -21.04 4.76 -18.76
CA ASN A 188 -22.26 3.95 -18.68
C ASN A 188 -22.03 2.44 -18.53
N VAL A 189 -20.79 1.97 -18.69
CA VAL A 189 -20.42 0.55 -18.48
C VAL A 189 -20.00 0.29 -17.01
N HIS A 190 -19.81 1.33 -16.19
CA HIS A 190 -19.44 1.27 -14.77
C HIS A 190 -20.61 1.59 -13.81
N LYS A 191 -21.81 1.03 -14.07
CA LYS A 191 -22.98 1.19 -13.16
C LYS A 191 -22.76 0.64 -11.74
N ASN A 192 -21.73 -0.18 -11.51
CA ASN A 192 -21.47 -0.77 -10.19
C ASN A 192 -20.61 0.10 -9.27
N ALA A 193 -19.86 1.07 -9.79
CA ALA A 193 -18.92 1.87 -9.01
C ALA A 193 -19.34 3.32 -8.87
N ASP A 194 -19.97 3.90 -9.89
CA ASP A 194 -20.13 5.35 -9.91
C ASP A 194 -21.40 5.89 -9.18
N GLY A 195 -22.40 5.05 -8.94
CA GLY A 195 -23.55 5.48 -8.13
C GLY A 195 -23.19 5.96 -6.71
N LEU A 196 -22.01 5.61 -6.22
CA LEU A 196 -21.54 5.88 -4.86
C LEU A 196 -20.69 7.16 -4.72
N SER A 197 -19.99 7.60 -5.77
CA SER A 197 -19.10 8.77 -5.69
C SER A 197 -19.85 10.09 -5.89
N ARG A 198 -21.01 10.07 -6.58
CA ARG A 198 -21.68 11.28 -7.06
C ARG A 198 -22.97 11.66 -6.33
N TRP A 199 -23.54 10.79 -5.48
CA TRP A 199 -24.57 11.16 -4.50
C TRP A 199 -24.77 10.05 -3.46
N PRO A 200 -24.52 10.28 -2.14
CA PRO A 200 -24.94 9.36 -1.11
C PRO A 200 -26.45 9.49 -0.90
N LEU A 201 -27.25 8.83 -1.75
CA LEU A 201 -28.65 8.58 -1.41
C LEU A 201 -28.68 7.48 -0.33
N PRO A 202 -29.55 7.59 0.69
CA PRO A 202 -29.71 6.52 1.67
C PRO A 202 -30.10 5.19 0.98
N ASN A 203 -29.61 4.07 1.53
CA ASN A 203 -29.90 2.73 1.02
C ASN A 203 -31.31 2.27 1.43
N ASP A 204 -32.33 3.03 1.02
CA ASP A 204 -33.74 2.77 1.25
C ASP A 204 -34.35 2.03 0.04
N ILE A 205 -35.52 1.41 0.23
CA ILE A 205 -36.21 0.60 -0.80
C ILE A 205 -36.55 1.40 -2.07
N ASP A 206 -36.66 2.72 -1.94
CA ASP A 206 -36.91 3.64 -3.06
C ASP A 206 -35.64 3.97 -3.87
N ASN A 207 -34.46 3.50 -3.44
CA ASN A 207 -33.21 3.64 -4.18
C ASN A 207 -33.13 2.58 -5.30
N PRO A 208 -32.99 2.97 -6.58
CA PRO A 208 -32.86 2.02 -7.69
C PRO A 208 -31.58 1.14 -7.61
N ALA A 209 -30.63 1.49 -6.74
CA ALA A 209 -29.43 0.71 -6.41
C ALA A 209 -29.52 0.00 -5.04
N TYR A 210 -30.72 -0.20 -4.50
CA TYR A 210 -30.93 -0.92 -3.25
C TYR A 210 -30.30 -2.32 -3.30
N VAL A 211 -29.33 -2.56 -2.42
CA VAL A 211 -28.76 -3.89 -2.19
C VAL A 211 -29.24 -4.37 -0.83
N PRO A 212 -29.98 -5.49 -0.74
CA PRO A 212 -30.27 -6.15 0.53
C PRO A 212 -28.95 -6.42 1.24
N LYS A 213 -28.87 -6.18 2.56
CA LYS A 213 -27.71 -6.56 3.37
C LYS A 213 -27.61 -8.09 3.48
N GLU A 214 -27.25 -8.75 2.39
CA GLU A 214 -26.75 -10.12 2.43
C GLU A 214 -25.25 -10.06 2.67
N ALA A 215 -24.83 -10.77 3.71
CA ALA A 215 -23.45 -10.78 4.16
C ALA A 215 -22.54 -11.29 3.04
N SER A 216 -21.71 -10.41 2.50
CA SER A 216 -20.50 -10.80 1.77
C SER A 216 -19.77 -11.86 2.61
N PRO A 217 -19.33 -13.00 2.05
CA PRO A 217 -18.62 -13.99 2.82
C PRO A 217 -17.37 -13.33 3.42
N GLN A 218 -17.38 -13.18 4.75
CA GLN A 218 -16.24 -12.72 5.51
C GLN A 218 -15.17 -13.79 5.42
N ILE A 219 -14.18 -13.60 4.56
CA ILE A 219 -13.01 -14.48 4.50
C ILE A 219 -11.97 -13.85 5.43
N PRO A 220 -11.66 -14.46 6.59
CA PRO A 220 -10.63 -13.95 7.48
C PRO A 220 -9.26 -14.02 6.79
N ILE A 221 -8.43 -13.01 7.04
CA ILE A 221 -7.06 -12.94 6.56
C ILE A 221 -6.21 -13.94 7.37
N GLU A 222 -5.88 -15.08 6.78
CA GLU A 222 -4.87 -16.04 7.30
C GLU A 222 -3.42 -15.51 7.15
N GLY A 223 -3.23 -14.29 6.64
CA GLY A 223 -1.94 -13.68 6.32
C GLY A 223 -1.13 -13.14 7.51
N ILE A 224 -1.70 -13.18 8.72
CA ILE A 224 -0.93 -13.10 9.96
C ILE A 224 -1.22 -14.40 10.73
N SER A 225 -0.77 -15.54 10.21
CA SER A 225 -0.34 -16.56 11.16
C SER A 225 0.86 -15.93 11.87
N VAL A 226 0.67 -15.46 13.10
CA VAL A 226 1.78 -15.54 14.03
C VAL A 226 2.10 -17.03 14.01
N ALA A 227 3.13 -17.42 13.27
CA ALA A 227 3.72 -18.72 13.49
C ALA A 227 4.33 -18.60 14.89
N ASP A 228 3.48 -18.76 15.89
CA ASP A 228 3.92 -19.09 17.23
C ASP A 228 4.72 -20.37 17.00
N LEU A 229 6.06 -20.24 16.99
CA LEU A 229 6.90 -21.42 17.04
C LEU A 229 6.38 -22.20 18.23
N SER A 230 5.99 -23.45 17.99
CA SER A 230 5.35 -24.26 19.00
C SER A 230 6.20 -24.23 20.27
N THR A 231 5.56 -24.21 21.42
CA THR A 231 6.27 -24.27 22.71
C THR A 231 7.29 -25.41 22.77
N THR A 232 7.04 -26.49 22.02
CA THR A 232 7.96 -27.61 21.81
C THR A 232 9.30 -27.21 21.18
N PHE A 233 9.33 -26.28 20.22
CA PHE A 233 10.59 -25.80 19.64
C PHE A 233 11.45 -25.09 20.69
N PHE A 234 10.85 -24.20 21.48
CA PHE A 234 11.58 -23.50 22.54
C PHE A 234 12.04 -24.45 23.66
N GLU A 235 11.27 -25.51 23.94
CA GLU A 235 11.68 -26.58 24.85
C GLU A 235 12.84 -27.40 24.28
N GLU A 236 12.84 -27.73 22.99
CA GLU A 236 13.96 -28.40 22.31
C GLU A 236 15.23 -27.54 22.33
N VAL A 237 15.12 -26.23 22.04
CA VAL A 237 16.25 -25.31 22.13
C VAL A 237 16.75 -25.20 23.57
N ARG A 238 15.87 -25.15 24.57
CA ARG A 238 16.29 -25.15 25.98
C ARG A 238 16.99 -26.45 26.37
N ASN A 239 16.48 -27.60 25.91
CA ASN A 239 17.07 -28.90 26.17
C ASN A 239 18.44 -29.02 25.50
N SER A 240 18.63 -28.50 24.28
CA SER A 240 19.91 -28.57 23.57
C SER A 240 21.03 -27.81 24.30
N TYR A 241 20.72 -26.67 24.94
CA TYR A 241 21.70 -25.96 25.79
C TYR A 241 22.20 -26.82 26.97
N THR A 242 21.40 -27.77 27.46
CA THR A 242 21.76 -28.65 28.59
C THR A 242 22.38 -29.98 28.17
N GLN A 243 22.09 -30.45 26.94
CA GLN A 243 22.57 -31.73 26.41
C GLN A 243 23.92 -31.59 25.70
N ASP A 244 24.13 -30.50 24.95
CA ASP A 244 25.37 -30.31 24.22
C ASP A 244 26.50 -29.86 25.17
N ARG A 245 27.63 -30.59 25.09
CA ARG A 245 28.82 -30.34 25.89
C ARG A 245 29.37 -28.94 25.68
N ASN A 246 29.42 -28.45 24.44
CA ASN A 246 29.99 -27.14 24.12
C ASN A 246 29.09 -26.01 24.63
N CYS A 247 27.77 -26.15 24.48
CA CYS A 247 26.80 -25.18 25.00
C CYS A 247 26.85 -25.07 26.52
N ARG A 248 26.98 -26.19 27.24
CA ARG A 248 27.15 -26.18 28.71
C ARG A 248 28.42 -25.44 29.14
N ILE A 249 29.54 -25.69 28.47
CA ILE A 249 30.83 -25.03 28.75
C ILE A 249 30.69 -23.52 28.51
N LEU A 250 30.07 -23.11 27.41
CA LEU A 250 29.84 -21.70 27.09
C LEU A 250 28.90 -21.02 28.08
N CYS A 251 27.81 -21.67 28.50
CA CYS A 251 26.91 -21.12 29.51
C CYS A 251 27.62 -20.95 30.86
N GLN A 252 28.52 -21.88 31.23
CA GLN A 252 29.32 -21.76 32.45
C GLN A 252 30.38 -20.66 32.36
N SER A 253 31.05 -20.51 31.21
CA SER A 253 32.10 -19.51 31.01
C SER A 253 31.59 -18.08 30.82
N LEU A 254 30.39 -17.93 30.23
CA LEU A 254 29.75 -16.62 30.02
C LEU A 254 28.93 -16.15 31.23
N ASN A 255 28.66 -17.03 32.20
CA ASN A 255 28.01 -16.63 33.45
C ASN A 255 28.97 -15.74 34.26
N LYS A 256 28.48 -14.56 34.64
CA LYS A 256 29.26 -13.44 35.20
C LYS A 256 30.09 -13.78 36.45
N TYR A 257 29.76 -14.90 37.11
CA TYR A 257 30.32 -15.35 38.39
C TYR A 257 31.41 -16.43 38.28
N CYS A 258 31.69 -16.98 37.08
CA CYS A 258 32.71 -18.02 36.91
C CYS A 258 33.65 -17.66 35.74
N LYS A 259 34.87 -17.20 36.04
CA LYS A 259 35.90 -16.90 35.03
C LYS A 259 37.03 -17.94 35.08
N ASP A 260 36.68 -19.19 34.85
CA ASP A 260 37.67 -20.26 34.69
C ASP A 260 38.07 -20.40 33.21
N ASN A 261 39.21 -19.79 32.85
CA ASN A 261 39.74 -19.80 31.48
C ASN A 261 40.18 -21.20 31.02
N SER A 262 40.32 -22.16 31.93
CA SER A 262 40.68 -23.56 31.63
C SER A 262 39.59 -24.29 30.84
N LEU A 263 38.31 -23.91 31.01
CA LEU A 263 37.16 -24.55 30.36
C LEU A 263 37.06 -24.23 28.87
N ILE A 264 37.55 -23.06 28.44
CA ILE A 264 37.53 -22.61 27.04
C ILE A 264 38.46 -23.46 26.16
N HIS A 265 39.54 -24.01 26.74
CA HIS A 265 40.45 -24.91 26.04
C HIS A 265 39.84 -26.29 25.76
N ALA A 266 38.73 -26.64 26.42
CA ALA A 266 38.01 -27.89 26.21
C ALA A 266 36.90 -27.79 25.16
N LEU A 267 36.69 -26.61 24.55
CA LEU A 267 35.78 -26.40 23.42
C LEU A 267 36.41 -26.93 22.13
N ASP A 268 35.57 -27.43 21.25
CA ASP A 268 35.98 -27.77 19.89
C ASP A 268 36.46 -26.52 19.12
N GLU A 269 37.40 -26.71 18.18
CA GLU A 269 38.13 -25.61 17.53
C GLU A 269 37.23 -24.55 16.87
N VAL A 270 36.09 -24.96 16.30
CA VAL A 270 35.14 -24.06 15.63
C VAL A 270 34.44 -23.12 16.63
N TRP A 271 34.07 -23.65 17.79
CA TRP A 271 33.40 -22.90 18.85
C TRP A 271 34.37 -21.97 19.57
N LYS A 272 35.60 -22.45 19.79
CA LYS A 272 36.68 -21.66 20.38
C LYS A 272 37.02 -20.44 19.53
N ARG A 273 37.16 -20.61 18.21
CA ARG A 273 37.41 -19.50 17.28
C ARG A 273 36.28 -18.45 17.32
N SER A 274 35.03 -18.90 17.36
CA SER A 274 33.88 -18.00 17.42
C SER A 274 33.79 -17.25 18.76
N TYR A 275 34.28 -17.85 19.85
CA TYR A 275 34.35 -17.24 21.17
C TYR A 275 35.43 -16.15 21.23
N ASP A 276 36.62 -16.44 20.72
CA ASP A 276 37.73 -15.48 20.68
C ASP A 276 37.41 -14.25 19.80
N GLU A 277 36.58 -14.43 18.77
CA GLU A 277 36.07 -13.35 17.92
C GLU A 277 34.90 -12.56 18.55
N GLY A 278 34.47 -12.89 19.77
CA GLY A 278 33.47 -12.15 20.53
C GLY A 278 32.04 -12.26 20.01
N ARG A 279 31.73 -13.29 19.20
CA ARG A 279 30.42 -13.42 18.53
C ARG A 279 29.32 -14.04 19.40
N PHE A 280 29.47 -14.02 20.72
CA PHE A 280 28.49 -14.58 21.66
C PHE A 280 28.00 -13.50 22.62
N HIS A 281 26.68 -13.32 22.67
CA HIS A 281 26.00 -12.51 23.67
C HIS A 281 25.02 -13.39 24.42
N LEU A 282 25.18 -13.45 25.75
CA LEU A 282 24.19 -14.07 26.61
C LEU A 282 23.02 -13.10 26.74
N LEU A 283 21.86 -13.47 26.22
CA LEU A 283 20.62 -12.73 26.44
C LEU A 283 20.10 -13.05 27.84
N ASP A 284 19.98 -12.03 28.69
CA ASP A 284 19.43 -12.17 30.03
C ASP A 284 17.99 -12.71 29.94
N GLY A 285 17.72 -13.85 30.59
CA GLY A 285 16.38 -14.43 30.71
C GLY A 285 16.08 -15.72 29.94
N ILE A 286 17.08 -16.35 29.29
CA ILE A 286 16.89 -17.67 28.63
C ILE A 286 17.48 -18.83 29.47
N ILE A 287 18.26 -18.54 30.50
CA ILE A 287 18.80 -19.50 31.48
C ILE A 287 18.34 -19.09 32.88
#